data_AF-A0A2N4XEV1-F1
#
_entry.id   AF-A0A2N4XEV1-F1
#
_cell.length_a   1.000
_cell.length_b   1.000
_cell.length_c   1.000
_cell.angle_alpha   90.00
_cell.angle_beta   90.00
_cell.angle_gamma   90.00
#
_symmetry.space_group_name_H-M   'P 1'
#
loop_
_entity.id
_entity.type
_entity.pdbx_description
1 polymer ?
#
loop_
_entity_poly.entity_id
_entity_poly.type
_entity_poly.pdbx_seq_one_letter_code
_entity_poly.pdbx_strand_id
1 'polypeptide(L)'
;MRPNIHTDFILSPITDILRDVVSASTGIGRGIETFPMCDYIMQSVFVKMTGFQEQKLKCVCWELATVDFEYRYDYNTKPVGERSSYNDKQSIYKDLVGQIKKSSPNFKIPDDIDKNKILTKSNEVKNIFDNTNLSIWSQKSFKEYEIIWNEIEKKHFANDKDSLLTSINGEGICLQKIYKDFLYKHRNRVAHNTQSYQQNLPTLKTLINENFKYENYFVWFSTLVLIDEVFIELYKKYLMTFDDN
;
A
#
# COMPACT_ATOMS: atom_id res chain seq x y z
N MET A 1 22.00 -19.46 11.88
CA MET A 1 20.80 -18.78 11.35
C MET A 1 19.65 -18.94 12.32
N ARG A 2 19.13 -17.85 12.89
CA ARG A 2 17.85 -17.92 13.61
C ARG A 2 16.74 -18.19 12.59
N PRO A 3 15.78 -19.09 12.85
CA PRO A 3 14.64 -19.25 11.98
C PRO A 3 13.86 -17.94 11.99
N ASN A 4 13.86 -17.27 10.85
CA ASN A 4 13.23 -15.98 10.66
C ASN A 4 11.76 -16.28 10.30
N ILE A 5 10.97 -16.61 11.33
CA ILE A 5 9.65 -17.26 11.22
C ILE A 5 8.70 -16.45 10.32
N HIS A 6 8.85 -15.13 10.26
CA HIS A 6 7.97 -14.26 9.48
C HIS A 6 8.55 -13.82 8.13
N THR A 7 9.77 -14.19 7.78
CA THR A 7 10.41 -13.70 6.54
C THR A 7 9.64 -14.10 5.29
N ASP A 8 9.15 -15.34 5.20
CA ASP A 8 8.35 -15.80 4.04
C ASP A 8 7.08 -14.96 3.87
N PHE A 9 6.41 -14.63 4.97
CA PHE A 9 5.22 -13.78 4.95
C PHE A 9 5.57 -12.34 4.58
N ILE A 10 6.66 -11.78 5.11
CA ILE A 10 7.09 -10.40 4.78
C ILE A 10 7.41 -10.28 3.29
N LEU A 11 8.04 -11.29 2.70
CA LEU A 11 8.42 -11.32 1.29
C LEU A 11 7.27 -11.69 0.34
N SER A 12 6.17 -12.25 0.84
CA SER A 12 4.99 -12.59 0.03
C SER A 12 4.34 -11.32 -0.57
N PRO A 13 4.03 -11.27 -1.87
CA PRO A 13 3.53 -10.04 -2.49
C PRO A 13 2.03 -9.85 -2.23
N ILE A 14 1.61 -8.62 -1.91
CA ILE A 14 0.18 -8.29 -1.72
C ILE A 14 -0.68 -8.51 -2.98
N THR A 15 -0.05 -8.58 -4.16
CA THR A 15 -0.73 -8.83 -5.45
C THR A 15 -1.45 -10.18 -5.50
N ASP A 16 -1.03 -11.16 -4.69
CA ASP A 16 -1.67 -12.48 -4.66
C ASP A 16 -3.15 -12.37 -4.24
N ILE A 17 -3.46 -11.45 -3.32
CA ILE A 17 -4.85 -11.15 -2.93
C ILE A 17 -5.67 -10.67 -4.13
N LEU A 18 -5.09 -9.88 -5.03
CA LEU A 18 -5.79 -9.38 -6.22
C LEU A 18 -6.02 -10.51 -7.23
N ARG A 19 -5.01 -11.36 -7.45
CA ARG A 19 -5.12 -12.52 -8.35
C ARG A 19 -6.17 -13.53 -7.88
N ASP A 20 -6.21 -13.78 -6.56
CA ASP A 20 -7.22 -14.66 -5.94
C ASP A 20 -8.64 -14.16 -6.21
N VAL A 21 -8.85 -12.85 -6.08
CA VAL A 21 -10.19 -12.26 -6.24
C VAL A 21 -10.63 -12.34 -7.69
N VAL A 22 -9.74 -11.98 -8.63
CA VAL A 22 -10.05 -12.08 -10.06
C VAL A 22 -10.41 -13.51 -10.44
N SER A 23 -9.67 -14.49 -9.91
CA SER A 23 -9.93 -15.91 -10.13
C SER A 23 -11.26 -16.36 -9.50
N ALA A 24 -11.58 -15.86 -8.30
CA ALA A 24 -12.85 -16.16 -7.63
C ALA A 24 -14.05 -15.49 -8.34
N SER A 25 -13.85 -14.32 -8.95
CA SER A 25 -14.94 -13.55 -9.58
C SER A 25 -15.22 -13.95 -11.02
N THR A 26 -14.32 -14.68 -11.69
CA THR A 26 -14.45 -15.00 -13.13
C THR A 26 -15.78 -15.65 -13.53
N GLY A 27 -16.37 -16.48 -12.65
CA GLY A 27 -17.62 -17.19 -12.92
C GLY A 27 -18.90 -16.37 -12.77
N ILE A 28 -18.82 -15.15 -12.21
CA ILE A 28 -20.01 -14.35 -11.88
C ILE A 28 -20.69 -13.79 -13.15
N GLY A 29 -19.91 -13.52 -14.21
CA GLY A 29 -20.39 -12.87 -15.42
C GLY A 29 -20.04 -11.38 -15.49
N ARG A 30 -20.57 -10.68 -16.50
CA ARG A 30 -20.25 -9.27 -16.83
C ARG A 30 -21.50 -8.41 -17.09
N GLY A 31 -22.70 -8.97 -16.95
CA GLY A 31 -23.95 -8.28 -17.24
C GLY A 31 -24.36 -7.30 -16.14
N ILE A 32 -25.41 -6.51 -16.42
CA ILE A 32 -25.90 -5.46 -15.51
C ILE A 32 -26.43 -6.05 -14.18
N GLU A 33 -26.91 -7.30 -14.21
CA GLU A 33 -27.39 -8.05 -13.06
C GLU A 33 -26.29 -8.29 -12.01
N THR A 34 -25.03 -8.28 -12.43
CA THR A 34 -23.87 -8.51 -11.56
C THR A 34 -23.21 -7.22 -11.09
N PHE A 35 -23.60 -6.07 -11.64
CA PHE A 35 -23.02 -4.76 -11.32
C PHE A 35 -23.06 -4.41 -9.82
N PRO A 36 -24.16 -4.66 -9.07
CA PRO A 36 -24.20 -4.35 -7.64
C PRO A 36 -23.17 -5.12 -6.80
N MET A 37 -22.69 -6.27 -7.28
CA MET A 37 -21.67 -7.06 -6.56
C MET A 37 -20.30 -6.41 -6.59
N CYS A 38 -20.04 -5.54 -7.57
CA CYS A 38 -18.74 -4.89 -7.75
C CYS A 38 -18.28 -4.18 -6.48
N ASP A 39 -19.15 -3.36 -5.88
CA ASP A 39 -18.79 -2.59 -4.68
C ASP A 39 -18.48 -3.49 -3.48
N TYR A 40 -19.29 -4.53 -3.24
CA TYR A 40 -19.05 -5.48 -2.16
C TYR A 40 -17.73 -6.22 -2.32
N ILE A 41 -17.42 -6.67 -3.55
CA ILE A 41 -16.16 -7.36 -3.84
C ILE A 41 -15.00 -6.39 -3.64
N MET A 42 -14.99 -5.24 -4.30
CA MET A 42 -13.91 -4.25 -4.21
C MET A 42 -13.65 -3.79 -2.76
N GLN A 43 -14.71 -3.52 -2.00
CA GLN A 43 -14.62 -3.16 -0.59
C GLN A 43 -14.00 -4.28 0.25
N SER A 44 -14.42 -5.53 0.03
CA SER A 44 -13.89 -6.69 0.75
C SER A 44 -12.40 -6.92 0.44
N VAL A 45 -12.01 -6.80 -0.83
CA VAL A 45 -10.60 -6.87 -1.25
C VAL A 45 -9.78 -5.76 -0.59
N PHE A 46 -10.31 -4.54 -0.59
CA PHE A 46 -9.64 -3.40 0.01
C PHE A 46 -9.36 -3.59 1.50
N VAL A 47 -10.31 -4.11 2.27
CA VAL A 47 -10.11 -4.46 3.68
C VAL A 47 -9.08 -5.57 3.85
N LYS A 48 -9.13 -6.61 3.01
CA LYS A 48 -8.17 -7.72 3.05
C LYS A 48 -6.74 -7.23 2.76
N MET A 49 -6.55 -6.35 1.77
CA MET A 49 -5.24 -5.77 1.44
C MET A 49 -4.70 -4.86 2.54
N THR A 50 -5.53 -3.96 3.07
CA THR A 50 -5.11 -3.05 4.15
C THR A 50 -4.73 -3.83 5.41
N GLY A 51 -5.53 -4.82 5.80
CA GLY A 51 -5.22 -5.72 6.91
C GLY A 51 -3.95 -6.55 6.69
N PHE A 52 -3.75 -7.09 5.49
CA PHE A 52 -2.52 -7.80 5.13
C PHE A 52 -1.28 -6.92 5.31
N GLN A 53 -1.33 -5.68 4.81
CA GLN A 53 -0.20 -4.75 4.95
C GLN A 53 0.05 -4.35 6.40
N GLU A 54 -0.99 -4.14 7.21
CA GLU A 54 -0.85 -3.87 8.65
C GLU A 54 -0.17 -5.04 9.39
N GLN A 55 -0.57 -6.28 9.09
CA GLN A 55 0.05 -7.48 9.64
C GLN A 55 1.50 -7.64 9.19
N LYS A 56 1.79 -7.37 7.92
CA LYS A 56 3.16 -7.41 7.41
C LYS A 56 4.07 -6.43 8.13
N LEU A 57 3.61 -5.20 8.32
CA LEU A 57 4.38 -4.17 9.04
C LEU A 57 4.56 -4.52 10.53
N LYS A 58 3.59 -5.21 11.16
CA LYS A 58 3.75 -5.81 12.50
C LYS A 58 4.91 -6.80 12.51
N CYS A 59 4.92 -7.75 11.57
CA CYS A 59 5.98 -8.74 11.45
C CYS A 59 7.35 -8.09 11.22
N VAL A 60 7.46 -7.08 10.34
CA VAL A 60 8.72 -6.35 10.12
C VAL A 60 9.24 -5.76 11.43
N CYS A 61 8.43 -5.02 12.18
CA CYS A 61 8.86 -4.45 13.46
C CYS A 61 9.25 -5.53 14.48
N TRP A 62 8.55 -6.66 14.51
CA TRP A 62 8.89 -7.77 15.41
C TRP A 62 10.24 -8.39 15.07
N GLU A 63 10.56 -8.55 13.78
CA GLU A 63 11.87 -9.04 13.36
C GLU A 63 12.98 -8.04 13.71
N LEU A 64 12.75 -6.74 13.48
CA LEU A 64 13.69 -5.68 13.90
C LEU A 64 13.93 -5.70 15.42
N ALA A 65 12.85 -5.80 16.20
CA ALA A 65 12.93 -5.86 17.66
C ALA A 65 13.55 -7.15 18.17
N THR A 66 13.56 -8.23 17.40
CA THR A 66 14.20 -9.50 17.77
C THR A 66 15.73 -9.38 17.73
N VAL A 67 16.25 -8.52 16.85
CA VAL A 67 17.68 -8.27 16.66
C VAL A 67 18.18 -7.11 17.53
N ASP A 68 17.50 -5.96 17.51
CA ASP A 68 17.92 -4.75 18.24
C ASP A 68 17.11 -4.59 19.54
N PHE A 69 17.81 -4.71 20.69
CA PHE A 69 17.20 -4.58 22.02
C PHE A 69 16.81 -3.15 22.37
N GLU A 70 17.52 -2.13 21.88
CA GLU A 70 17.15 -0.73 22.07
C GLU A 70 15.86 -0.44 21.30
N TYR A 71 15.80 -0.90 20.05
CA TYR A 71 14.59 -0.80 19.24
C TYR A 71 13.40 -1.50 19.90
N ARG A 72 13.60 -2.67 20.52
CA ARG A 72 12.55 -3.37 21.27
C ARG A 72 12.01 -2.55 22.44
N TYR A 73 12.90 -1.87 23.16
CA TYR A 73 12.50 -0.99 24.26
C TYR A 73 11.67 0.20 23.75
N ASP A 74 12.12 0.87 22.70
CA ASP A 74 11.39 1.98 22.08
C ASP A 74 10.03 1.54 21.53
N TYR A 75 9.99 0.39 20.86
CA TYR A 75 8.76 -0.19 20.31
C TYR A 75 7.72 -0.52 21.39
N ASN A 76 8.16 -1.00 22.56
CA ASN A 76 7.27 -1.32 23.67
C ASN A 76 6.83 -0.08 24.45
N THR A 77 7.65 0.97 24.50
CA THR A 77 7.33 2.21 25.25
C THR A 77 6.48 3.19 24.44
N LYS A 78 6.61 3.20 23.11
CA LYS A 78 5.83 4.03 22.20
C LYS A 78 5.13 3.15 21.15
N PRO A 79 4.00 2.51 21.51
CA PRO A 79 3.29 1.67 20.56
C PRO A 79 2.82 2.51 19.37
N VAL A 80 3.38 2.22 18.20
CA VAL A 80 2.81 2.64 16.92
C VAL A 80 1.40 2.05 16.85
N GLY A 81 0.39 2.82 16.46
CA GLY A 81 -1.03 2.44 16.54
C GLY A 81 -1.42 1.20 15.70
N GLU A 82 -2.54 1.25 14.98
CA GLU A 82 -2.94 0.12 14.12
C GLU A 82 -2.00 -0.08 12.91
N ARG A 83 -1.09 0.87 12.65
CA ARG A 83 -0.19 0.93 11.48
C ARG A 83 -0.92 1.15 10.16
N SER A 84 -2.17 1.58 10.23
CA SER A 84 -3.02 1.93 9.10
C SER A 84 -2.76 3.35 8.61
N SER A 85 -2.33 4.26 9.50
CA SER A 85 -2.13 5.66 9.15
C SER A 85 -0.83 5.85 8.35
N TYR A 86 -0.79 6.89 7.53
CA TYR A 86 0.43 7.22 6.78
C TYR A 86 1.62 7.51 7.72
N ASN A 87 1.37 8.21 8.82
CA ASN A 87 2.42 8.61 9.76
C ASN A 87 3.05 7.38 10.42
N ASP A 88 2.25 6.36 10.75
CA ASP A 88 2.74 5.09 11.28
C ASP A 88 3.65 4.38 10.25
N LYS A 89 3.19 4.29 8.99
CA LYS A 89 3.98 3.67 7.91
C LYS A 89 5.28 4.42 7.64
N GLN A 90 5.24 5.74 7.68
CA GLN A 90 6.43 6.57 7.55
C GLN A 90 7.40 6.36 8.71
N SER A 91 6.91 6.19 9.95
CA SER A 91 7.76 5.87 11.09
C SER A 91 8.47 4.52 10.90
N ILE A 92 7.73 3.48 10.52
CA ILE A 92 8.31 2.14 10.29
C ILE A 92 9.33 2.16 9.14
N TYR A 93 9.06 2.92 8.09
CA TYR A 93 10.01 3.14 7.01
C TYR A 93 11.31 3.78 7.52
N LYS A 94 11.23 4.84 8.35
CA LYS A 94 12.40 5.47 8.96
C LYS A 94 13.17 4.50 9.85
N ASP A 95 12.47 3.69 10.64
CA ASP A 95 13.06 2.69 11.52
C ASP A 95 13.85 1.67 10.72
N LEU A 96 13.24 1.08 9.69
CA LEU A 96 13.87 0.08 8.83
C LEU A 96 15.11 0.64 8.13
N VAL A 97 15.02 1.84 7.55
CA VAL A 97 16.17 2.52 6.94
C VAL A 97 17.24 2.85 7.98
N GLY A 98 16.84 3.24 9.20
CA GLY A 98 17.74 3.49 10.32
C GLY A 98 18.56 2.24 10.67
N GLN A 99 17.90 1.09 10.77
CA GLN A 99 18.55 -0.19 11.06
C GLN A 99 19.51 -0.62 9.94
N ILE A 100 19.11 -0.50 8.68
CA ILE A 100 20.00 -0.78 7.54
C ILE A 100 21.25 0.11 7.59
N LYS A 101 21.10 1.40 7.94
CA LYS A 101 22.23 2.32 8.05
C LYS A 101 23.16 2.03 9.24
N LYS A 102 22.66 1.43 10.32
CA LYS A 102 23.52 0.98 11.43
C LYS A 102 24.49 -0.11 10.95
N SER A 103 24.00 -1.06 10.15
CA SER A 103 24.80 -2.17 9.62
C SER A 103 25.61 -1.81 8.36
N SER A 104 25.10 -0.91 7.52
CA SER A 104 25.72 -0.49 6.26
C SER A 104 25.72 1.04 6.11
N PRO A 105 26.77 1.74 6.54
CA PRO A 105 26.79 3.22 6.59
C PRO A 105 26.73 3.89 5.21
N ASN A 106 27.11 3.19 4.13
CA ASN A 106 27.06 3.71 2.76
C ASN A 106 25.68 3.58 2.09
N PHE A 107 24.67 3.03 2.77
CA PHE A 107 23.36 2.79 2.16
C PHE A 107 22.64 4.09 1.76
N LYS A 108 22.34 4.20 0.47
CA LYS A 108 21.55 5.27 -0.15
C LYS A 108 20.32 4.70 -0.83
N ILE A 109 19.15 5.03 -0.28
CA ILE A 109 17.83 4.63 -0.78
C ILE A 109 17.68 4.76 -2.30
N PRO A 110 17.99 5.91 -2.96
CA PRO A 110 17.77 6.04 -4.39
C PRO A 110 18.69 5.16 -5.26
N ASP A 111 19.87 4.77 -4.75
CA ASP A 111 20.87 4.00 -5.48
C ASP A 111 20.73 2.49 -5.20
N ASP A 112 20.34 2.13 -3.98
CA ASP A 112 20.31 0.74 -3.52
C ASP A 112 18.96 0.04 -3.71
N ILE A 113 17.86 0.79 -3.85
CA ILE A 113 16.52 0.23 -4.09
C ILE A 113 16.21 0.23 -5.57
N ASP A 114 15.76 -0.91 -6.09
CA ASP A 114 15.30 -1.02 -7.47
C ASP A 114 13.91 -0.37 -7.67
N LYS A 115 13.91 0.95 -7.85
CA LYS A 115 12.69 1.73 -8.11
C LYS A 115 12.00 1.36 -9.43
N ASN A 116 12.74 0.85 -10.42
CA ASN A 116 12.12 0.37 -11.66
C ASN A 116 11.22 -0.83 -11.37
N LYS A 117 11.77 -1.79 -10.63
CA LYS A 117 11.05 -2.99 -10.22
C LYS A 117 9.79 -2.65 -9.43
N ILE A 118 9.88 -1.73 -8.46
CA ILE A 118 8.72 -1.28 -7.67
C ILE A 118 7.62 -0.69 -8.57
N LEU A 119 7.99 0.16 -9.53
CA LEU A 119 7.04 0.73 -10.49
C LEU A 119 6.43 -0.33 -11.41
N THR A 120 7.23 -1.30 -11.88
CA THR A 120 6.71 -2.39 -12.72
C THR A 120 5.70 -3.24 -11.96
N LYS A 121 5.95 -3.56 -10.68
CA LYS A 121 5.00 -4.32 -9.85
C LYS A 121 3.75 -3.52 -9.54
N SER A 122 3.85 -2.23 -9.25
CA SER A 122 2.67 -1.41 -9.00
C SER A 122 1.79 -1.26 -10.24
N ASN A 123 2.40 -1.22 -11.43
CA ASN A 123 1.69 -1.29 -12.72
C ASN A 123 1.06 -2.65 -13.00
N GLU A 124 1.46 -3.72 -12.31
CA GLU A 124 0.90 -5.06 -12.52
C GLU A 124 -0.61 -5.11 -12.17
N VAL A 125 -1.09 -4.22 -11.30
CA VAL A 125 -2.52 -4.08 -10.99
C VAL A 125 -3.34 -3.87 -12.27
N LYS A 126 -2.84 -3.07 -13.21
CA LYS A 126 -3.48 -2.90 -14.52
C LYS A 126 -3.65 -4.25 -15.23
N ASN A 127 -2.58 -5.03 -15.31
CA ASN A 127 -2.59 -6.33 -16.00
C ASN A 127 -3.47 -7.35 -15.29
N ILE A 128 -3.53 -7.33 -13.95
CA ILE A 128 -4.36 -8.24 -13.15
C ILE A 128 -5.85 -8.01 -13.42
N PHE A 129 -6.26 -6.74 -13.55
CA PHE A 129 -7.66 -6.38 -13.75
C PHE A 129 -8.05 -6.21 -15.22
N ASP A 130 -7.10 -6.16 -16.15
CA ASP A 130 -7.41 -5.99 -17.56
C ASP A 130 -8.33 -7.11 -18.07
N ASN A 131 -9.36 -6.73 -18.82
CA ASN A 131 -10.39 -7.62 -19.34
C ASN A 131 -11.12 -8.50 -18.30
N THR A 132 -11.07 -8.17 -17.01
CA THR A 132 -11.84 -8.87 -15.95
C THR A 132 -13.27 -8.35 -15.83
N ASN A 133 -14.14 -9.09 -15.14
CA ASN A 133 -15.48 -8.59 -14.83
C ASN A 133 -15.44 -7.35 -13.93
N LEU A 134 -14.50 -7.30 -12.98
CA LEU A 134 -14.32 -6.19 -12.05
C LEU A 134 -13.94 -4.88 -12.75
N SER A 135 -13.06 -4.93 -13.76
CA SER A 135 -12.74 -3.73 -14.56
C SER A 135 -13.88 -3.32 -15.49
N ILE A 136 -14.66 -4.29 -15.99
CA ILE A 136 -15.83 -3.99 -16.84
C ILE A 136 -16.95 -3.35 -16.03
N TRP A 137 -17.24 -3.85 -14.83
CA TRP A 137 -18.23 -3.24 -13.94
C TRP A 137 -17.83 -1.80 -13.56
N SER A 138 -16.55 -1.56 -13.27
CA SER A 138 -16.06 -0.22 -12.89
C SER A 138 -15.25 0.44 -14.01
N GLN A 139 -15.73 0.36 -15.27
CA GLN A 139 -14.96 0.76 -16.46
C GLN A 139 -14.48 2.21 -16.44
N LYS A 140 -15.34 3.13 -15.99
CA LYS A 140 -14.98 4.56 -15.88
C LYS A 140 -13.80 4.73 -14.92
N SER A 141 -13.93 4.19 -13.70
CA SER A 141 -12.89 4.23 -12.68
C SER A 141 -11.61 3.56 -13.16
N PHE A 142 -11.70 2.44 -13.87
CA PHE A 142 -10.52 1.75 -14.40
C PHE A 142 -9.75 2.63 -15.41
N LYS A 143 -10.45 3.28 -16.35
CA LYS A 143 -9.83 4.20 -17.31
C LYS A 143 -9.21 5.43 -16.64
N GLU A 144 -9.90 6.00 -15.66
CA GLU A 144 -9.36 7.12 -14.87
C GLU A 144 -8.09 6.70 -14.11
N TYR A 145 -8.09 5.50 -13.55
CA TYR A 145 -6.91 4.92 -12.90
C TYR A 145 -5.74 4.80 -13.87
N GLU A 146 -5.94 4.31 -15.09
CA GLU A 146 -4.85 4.19 -16.07
C GLU A 146 -4.19 5.53 -16.37
N ILE A 147 -4.98 6.60 -16.49
CA ILE A 147 -4.46 7.96 -16.72
C ILE A 147 -3.65 8.42 -15.50
N ILE A 148 -4.22 8.30 -14.30
CA ILE A 148 -3.58 8.70 -13.03
C ILE A 148 -2.28 7.92 -12.82
N TRP A 149 -2.27 6.62 -13.07
CA TRP A 149 -1.13 5.77 -12.73
C TRP A 149 0.03 5.91 -13.71
N ASN A 150 -0.26 6.26 -14.98
CA ASN A 150 0.78 6.56 -15.98
C ASN A 150 1.61 7.80 -15.63
N GLU A 151 1.06 8.75 -14.87
CA GLU A 151 1.78 9.95 -14.41
C GLU A 151 2.72 9.67 -13.22
N ILE A 152 2.65 8.48 -12.59
CA ILE A 152 3.46 8.13 -11.42
C ILE A 152 4.85 7.67 -11.85
N GLU A 153 5.83 8.53 -11.56
CA GLU A 153 7.26 8.29 -11.75
C GLU A 153 8.01 7.97 -10.43
N LYS A 154 9.29 7.62 -10.56
CA LYS A 154 10.22 7.31 -9.44
C LYS A 154 10.37 8.41 -8.40
N LYS A 155 10.08 9.66 -8.80
CA LYS A 155 10.17 10.84 -7.94
C LYS A 155 9.05 10.93 -6.89
N HIS A 156 8.03 10.08 -6.97
CA HIS A 156 6.88 10.16 -6.06
C HIS A 156 7.03 9.32 -4.78
N PHE A 157 8.05 8.45 -4.69
CA PHE A 157 8.25 7.55 -3.55
C PHE A 157 9.72 7.27 -3.24
N ALA A 158 9.99 7.00 -1.96
CA ALA A 158 11.28 6.58 -1.41
C ALA A 158 12.48 7.38 -1.97
N ASN A 159 12.39 8.71 -2.03
CA ASN A 159 13.52 9.55 -2.44
C ASN A 159 14.51 9.77 -1.30
N ASP A 160 13.97 9.94 -0.09
CA ASP A 160 14.73 10.36 1.07
C ASP A 160 14.59 9.37 2.23
N LYS A 161 15.49 9.50 3.21
CA LYS A 161 15.43 8.76 4.48
C LYS A 161 14.12 9.04 5.24
N ASP A 162 13.57 10.24 5.07
CA ASP A 162 12.48 10.72 5.92
C ASP A 162 11.09 10.48 5.33
N SER A 163 10.95 10.26 4.03
CA SER A 163 9.64 10.26 3.37
C SER A 163 9.43 9.00 2.54
N LEU A 164 8.46 8.18 2.96
CA LEU A 164 7.98 7.02 2.22
C LEU A 164 7.37 7.44 0.87
N LEU A 165 6.46 8.42 0.92
CA LEU A 165 5.86 9.07 -0.25
C LEU A 165 6.24 10.55 -0.25
N THR A 166 6.61 11.08 -1.40
CA THR A 166 7.03 12.48 -1.53
C THR A 166 5.81 13.38 -1.60
N SER A 167 5.75 14.39 -0.72
CA SER A 167 4.80 15.50 -0.87
C SER A 167 5.31 16.41 -1.99
N ILE A 168 4.64 16.41 -3.14
CA ILE A 168 4.92 17.39 -4.18
C ILE A 168 4.03 18.60 -3.88
N ASN A 169 4.66 19.71 -3.51
CA ASN A 169 4.00 21.01 -3.35
C ASN A 169 3.94 21.68 -4.75
N GLY A 170 3.05 21.20 -5.62
CA GLY A 170 2.89 21.71 -6.99
C GLY A 170 1.69 21.10 -7.72
N GLU A 171 1.46 21.52 -8.97
CA GLU A 171 0.47 20.91 -9.87
C GLU A 171 0.98 19.54 -10.31
N GLY A 172 0.50 18.48 -9.67
CA GLY A 172 0.86 17.10 -9.96
C GLY A 172 0.24 16.12 -8.98
N ILE A 173 0.39 14.82 -9.27
CA ILE A 173 -0.14 13.77 -8.41
C ILE A 173 0.66 13.70 -7.11
N CYS A 174 -0.04 13.83 -5.99
CA CYS A 174 0.53 13.64 -4.66
C CYS A 174 0.03 12.32 -4.05
N LEU A 175 0.87 11.28 -4.09
CA LEU A 175 0.57 9.97 -3.51
C LEU A 175 0.29 10.04 -2.00
N GLN A 176 0.95 10.96 -1.29
CA GLN A 176 0.69 11.19 0.13
C GLN A 176 -0.74 11.72 0.37
N LYS A 177 -1.22 12.64 -0.49
CA LYS A 177 -2.59 13.15 -0.45
C LYS A 177 -3.59 12.03 -0.78
N ILE A 178 -3.34 11.24 -1.83
CA ILE A 178 -4.16 10.07 -2.18
C ILE A 178 -4.31 9.13 -0.97
N TYR A 179 -3.19 8.83 -0.31
CA TYR A 179 -3.21 7.95 0.85
C TYR A 179 -3.99 8.55 2.02
N LYS A 180 -3.65 9.79 2.44
CA LYS A 180 -4.21 10.41 3.65
C LYS A 180 -5.68 10.82 3.49
N ASP A 181 -6.01 11.44 2.36
CA ASP A 181 -7.31 12.09 2.18
C ASP A 181 -8.37 11.20 1.58
N PHE A 182 -7.99 10.17 0.83
CA PHE A 182 -8.94 9.30 0.13
C PHE A 182 -8.89 7.88 0.66
N LEU A 183 -7.74 7.20 0.51
CA LEU A 183 -7.59 5.79 0.88
C LEU A 183 -7.84 5.57 2.39
N TYR A 184 -7.15 6.32 3.25
CA TYR A 184 -7.23 6.14 4.69
C TYR A 184 -8.62 6.50 5.24
N LYS A 185 -9.25 7.57 4.73
CA LYS A 185 -10.63 7.94 5.10
C LYS A 185 -11.62 6.85 4.68
N HIS A 186 -11.47 6.29 3.48
CA HIS A 186 -12.31 5.19 3.03
C HIS A 186 -12.12 3.94 3.89
N ARG A 187 -10.86 3.57 4.21
CA ARG A 187 -10.57 2.44 5.13
C ARG A 187 -11.28 2.63 6.46
N ASN A 188 -11.18 3.81 7.06
CA ASN A 188 -11.83 4.08 8.34
C ASN A 188 -13.36 4.04 8.23
N ARG A 189 -13.95 4.56 7.14
CA ARG A 189 -15.39 4.46 6.88
C ARG A 189 -15.86 3.00 6.79
N VAL A 190 -15.09 2.16 6.09
CA VAL A 190 -15.43 0.74 5.89
C VAL A 190 -15.25 -0.06 7.18
N ALA A 191 -14.15 0.14 7.90
CA ALA A 191 -13.84 -0.57 9.13
C ALA A 191 -14.75 -0.16 10.31
N HIS A 192 -15.14 1.12 10.36
CA HIS A 192 -16.00 1.67 11.40
C HIS A 192 -17.40 1.98 10.86
N ASN A 193 -18.03 1.00 10.18
CA ASN A 193 -19.40 1.08 9.66
C ASN A 193 -20.48 1.14 10.77
N THR A 194 -20.31 2.07 11.70
CA THR A 194 -21.29 2.42 12.73
C THR A 194 -22.45 3.17 12.08
N GLN A 195 -23.65 3.12 12.67
CA GLN A 195 -24.84 3.79 12.13
C GLN A 195 -24.63 5.29 11.88
N SER A 196 -23.74 5.94 12.65
CA SER A 196 -23.38 7.35 12.48
C SER A 196 -22.53 7.64 11.23
N TYR A 197 -21.75 6.67 10.73
CA TYR A 197 -20.96 6.80 9.49
C TYR A 197 -21.75 6.51 8.22
N GLN A 198 -22.88 5.80 8.31
CA GLN A 198 -23.70 5.43 7.15
C GLN A 198 -24.34 6.64 6.44
N GLN A 199 -24.51 7.76 7.15
CA GLN A 199 -25.00 9.02 6.58
C GLN A 199 -23.89 9.90 5.99
N ASN A 200 -22.61 9.51 6.10
CA ASN A 200 -21.47 10.26 5.58
C ASN A 200 -21.25 9.97 4.08
N LEU A 201 -22.26 10.35 3.28
CA LEU A 201 -22.25 10.26 1.82
C LEU A 201 -21.56 11.50 1.22
N PRO A 202 -20.84 11.36 0.09
CA PRO A 202 -20.22 12.49 -0.57
C PRO A 202 -21.28 13.51 -0.98
N THR A 203 -21.04 14.77 -0.65
CA THR A 203 -21.92 15.87 -1.06
C THR A 203 -21.75 16.15 -2.55
N LEU A 204 -22.72 16.82 -3.19
CA LEU A 204 -22.58 17.27 -4.57
C LEU A 204 -21.30 18.11 -4.79
N LYS A 205 -20.91 18.93 -3.81
CA LYS A 205 -19.64 19.69 -3.85
C LYS A 205 -18.41 18.78 -3.87
N THR A 206 -18.47 17.66 -3.15
CA THR A 206 -17.41 16.65 -3.15
C THR A 206 -17.30 15.95 -4.51
N LEU A 207 -18.43 15.62 -5.13
CA LEU A 207 -18.48 14.97 -6.45
C LEU A 207 -17.98 15.87 -7.59
N ILE A 208 -18.18 17.19 -7.47
CA ILE A 208 -17.71 18.19 -8.45
C ILE A 208 -16.20 18.44 -8.31
N ASN A 209 -15.61 18.09 -7.16
CA ASN A 209 -14.18 18.33 -6.92
C ASN A 209 -13.33 17.49 -7.89
N GLU A 210 -12.39 18.12 -8.59
CA GLU A 210 -11.48 17.44 -9.53
C GLU A 210 -10.64 16.34 -8.87
N ASN A 211 -10.42 16.41 -7.55
CA ASN A 211 -9.72 15.38 -6.79
C ASN A 211 -10.59 14.14 -6.52
N PHE A 212 -11.89 14.16 -6.81
CA PHE A 212 -12.77 13.00 -6.63
C PHE A 212 -12.34 11.80 -7.48
N LYS A 213 -11.59 12.02 -8.56
CA LYS A 213 -10.93 10.95 -9.34
C LYS A 213 -10.02 10.03 -8.52
N TYR A 214 -9.57 10.47 -7.34
CA TYR A 214 -8.79 9.66 -6.41
C TYR A 214 -9.65 8.79 -5.48
N GLU A 215 -10.98 8.93 -5.48
CA GLU A 215 -11.93 7.97 -4.88
C GLU A 215 -12.10 6.74 -5.77
N ASN A 216 -11.02 5.97 -5.91
CA ASN A 216 -10.92 4.92 -6.90
C ASN A 216 -10.17 3.70 -6.34
N TYR A 217 -10.84 2.54 -6.31
CA TYR A 217 -10.29 1.30 -5.78
C TYR A 217 -8.99 0.88 -6.48
N PHE A 218 -8.87 1.04 -7.80
CA PHE A 218 -7.66 0.65 -8.53
C PHE A 218 -6.46 1.54 -8.19
N VAL A 219 -6.71 2.84 -7.99
CA VAL A 219 -5.69 3.79 -7.48
C VAL A 219 -5.26 3.37 -6.08
N TRP A 220 -6.20 2.99 -5.21
CA TRP A 220 -5.89 2.55 -3.86
C TRP A 220 -5.12 1.23 -3.83
N PHE A 221 -5.53 0.23 -4.62
CA PHE A 221 -4.83 -1.06 -4.74
C PHE A 221 -3.39 -0.86 -5.21
N SER A 222 -3.18 -0.05 -6.24
CA SER A 222 -1.85 0.23 -6.77
C SER A 222 -0.98 1.02 -5.78
N THR A 223 -1.59 1.92 -4.99
CA THR A 223 -0.91 2.61 -3.90
C THR A 223 -0.47 1.62 -2.80
N LEU A 224 -1.33 0.67 -2.43
CA LEU A 224 -0.99 -0.36 -1.45
C LEU A 224 0.11 -1.29 -1.95
N VAL A 225 0.04 -1.74 -3.21
CA VAL A 225 1.08 -2.55 -3.87
C VAL A 225 2.41 -1.82 -3.91
N LEU A 226 2.42 -0.54 -4.29
CA LEU A 226 3.63 0.28 -4.31
C LEU A 226 4.28 0.35 -2.93
N ILE A 227 3.50 0.61 -1.88
CA ILE A 227 4.02 0.65 -0.50
C ILE A 227 4.56 -0.73 -0.09
N ASP A 228 3.85 -1.80 -0.41
CA ASP A 228 4.26 -3.18 -0.08
C ASP A 228 5.62 -3.53 -0.70
N GLU A 229 5.80 -3.23 -1.98
CA GLU A 229 7.04 -3.48 -2.71
C GLU A 229 8.21 -2.65 -2.16
N VAL A 230 7.99 -1.40 -1.74
CA VAL A 230 9.03 -0.61 -1.06
C VAL A 230 9.50 -1.31 0.22
N PHE A 231 8.57 -1.81 1.04
CA PHE A 231 8.93 -2.52 2.27
C PHE A 231 9.62 -3.86 2.01
N ILE A 232 9.17 -4.61 1.00
CA ILE A 232 9.80 -5.87 0.59
C ILE A 232 11.25 -5.64 0.17
N GLU A 233 11.52 -4.66 -0.69
CA GLU A 233 12.87 -4.39 -1.17
C GLU A 233 13.79 -3.86 -0.06
N LEU A 234 13.29 -2.99 0.83
CA LEU A 234 14.04 -2.58 2.01
C LEU A 234 14.35 -3.75 2.95
N TYR A 235 13.38 -4.63 3.17
CA TYR A 235 13.57 -5.77 4.06
C TYR A 235 14.56 -6.78 3.48
N LYS A 236 14.57 -7.01 2.16
CA LYS A 236 15.62 -7.81 1.50
C LYS A 236 17.01 -7.22 1.73
N LYS A 237 17.16 -5.90 1.62
CA LYS A 237 18.43 -5.22 1.91
C LYS A 237 18.83 -5.37 3.37
N TYR A 238 17.87 -5.26 4.29
CA TYR A 238 18.10 -5.53 5.71
C TYR A 238 18.61 -6.97 5.93
N LEU A 239 17.99 -7.98 5.31
CA LEU A 239 18.44 -9.37 5.42
C LEU A 239 19.88 -9.58 4.91
N MET A 240 20.24 -8.96 3.77
CA MET A 240 21.61 -9.03 3.24
C MET A 240 22.67 -8.52 4.25
N THR A 241 22.32 -7.55 5.10
CA THR A 241 23.26 -7.07 6.13
C THR A 241 23.60 -8.11 7.20
N PHE A 242 22.82 -9.19 7.32
CA PHE A 242 23.12 -10.32 8.22
C PHE A 242 23.86 -11.46 7.54
N ASP A 243 23.74 -11.59 6.22
CA ASP A 243 24.45 -12.63 5.45
C ASP A 243 25.90 -12.23 5.16
N ASP A 244 26.22 -10.92 5.18
CA ASP A 244 27.57 -10.36 5.01
C ASP A 244 28.41 -10.33 6.31
N ASN A 245 27.85 -10.78 7.45
CA ASN A 245 28.53 -10.86 8.77
C ASN A 245 28.71 -12.31 9.22
#